data_AF-A0A7W1HWJ3-F1
#
_entry.id   AF-A0A7W1HWJ3-F1
#
_cell.length_a   1.000
_cell.length_b   1.000
_cell.length_c   1.000
_cell.angle_alpha   90.00
_cell.angle_beta   90.00
_cell.angle_gamma   90.00
#
_symmetry.space_group_name_H-M   'P 1'
#
loop_
_entity.id
_entity.type
_entity.pdbx_description
1 polymer ?
#
loop_
_entity_poly.entity_id
_entity_poly.type
_entity_poly.pdbx_seq_one_letter_code
_entity_poly.pdbx_strand_id
1 'polypeptide(L)'
;MKESFAVGRKDSKANPLRAKPDATAKEVNFNGRDCFEVEDMKGDWIKVVLQNHCSDAPKQSVSGWLRWRDENGCLLVEIFPFA
;
A
#
# COMPACT_ATOMS: atom_id res chain seq x y z
N MET A 1 -18.13 -15.74 -1.01
CA MET A 1 -16.98 -14.96 -0.53
C MET A 1 -16.38 -14.28 -1.74
N LYS A 2 -16.24 -12.94 -1.73
CA LYS A 2 -15.30 -12.31 -2.68
C LYS A 2 -13.92 -12.66 -2.16
N GLU A 3 -13.11 -13.31 -2.99
CA GLU A 3 -11.71 -13.57 -2.67
C GLU A 3 -10.99 -12.22 -2.68
N SER A 4 -10.86 -11.64 -1.50
CA SER A 4 -10.25 -10.32 -1.31
C SER A 4 -8.82 -10.53 -0.79
N PHE A 5 -7.87 -9.81 -1.38
CA PHE A 5 -6.46 -9.83 -1.01
C PHE A 5 -6.03 -8.45 -0.52
N ALA A 6 -5.10 -8.46 0.43
CA ALA A 6 -4.39 -7.30 0.91
C ALA A 6 -3.06 -7.14 0.16
N VAL A 7 -2.58 -5.91 0.16
CA VAL A 7 -1.24 -5.54 -0.27
C VAL A 7 -0.47 -4.96 0.92
N GLY A 8 0.81 -5.32 1.02
CA GLY A 8 1.74 -4.71 1.97
C GLY A 8 3.09 -4.38 1.34
N ARG A 9 3.81 -3.43 1.91
CA ARG A 9 5.17 -3.07 1.48
C ARG A 9 6.14 -4.16 1.95
N LYS A 10 6.99 -4.65 1.05
CA LYS A 10 8.10 -5.53 1.43
C LYS A 10 9.13 -4.81 2.31
N ASP A 11 9.39 -3.55 1.99
CA ASP A 11 10.25 -2.66 2.76
C ASP A 11 9.61 -1.27 2.77
N SER A 12 9.15 -0.84 3.95
CA SER A 12 8.47 0.44 4.14
C SER A 12 9.40 1.65 4.01
N LYS A 13 10.72 1.47 4.15
CA LYS A 13 11.72 2.52 3.95
C LYS A 13 12.07 2.67 2.48
N ALA A 14 12.17 1.56 1.74
CA ALA A 14 12.48 1.58 0.31
C ALA A 14 11.27 1.98 -0.55
N ASN A 15 10.05 1.66 -0.12
CA ASN A 15 8.81 1.98 -0.83
C ASN A 15 7.83 2.72 0.09
N PRO A 16 8.10 4.00 0.43
CA PRO A 16 7.24 4.77 1.32
C PRO A 16 5.89 5.04 0.66
N LEU A 17 4.85 5.17 1.50
CA LEU A 17 3.52 5.57 1.04
C LEU A 17 3.55 7.05 0.64
N ARG A 18 3.02 7.40 -0.53
CA ARG A 18 3.08 8.77 -1.06
C ARG A 18 1.71 9.38 -1.27
N ALA A 19 1.61 10.71 -1.12
CA ALA A 19 0.36 11.42 -1.33
C ALA A 19 -0.12 11.44 -2.79
N LYS A 20 0.79 11.21 -3.75
CA LYS A 20 0.54 11.19 -5.20
C LYS A 20 1.37 10.07 -5.86
N PRO A 21 0.99 9.59 -7.06
CA PRO A 21 1.76 8.57 -7.81
C PRO A 21 3.01 9.18 -8.46
N ASP A 22 3.92 9.66 -7.61
CA ASP A 22 5.13 10.40 -7.98
C ASP A 22 6.22 10.13 -6.95
N ALA A 23 7.43 9.78 -7.41
CA ALA A 23 8.57 9.42 -6.55
C ALA A 23 9.13 10.59 -5.72
N THR A 24 8.71 11.82 -6.01
CA THR A 24 9.10 13.03 -5.28
C THR A 24 7.98 13.55 -4.38
N ALA A 25 6.79 12.94 -4.44
CA ALA A 25 5.67 13.36 -3.62
C ALA A 25 5.92 13.12 -2.14
N LYS A 26 5.32 14.00 -1.32
CA LYS A 26 5.35 13.93 0.14
C LYS A 26 4.92 12.55 0.63
N GLU A 27 5.70 12.02 1.57
CA GLU A 27 5.41 10.77 2.23
C GLU A 27 4.22 10.92 3.20
N VAL A 28 3.39 9.89 3.24
CA VAL A 28 2.31 9.74 4.20
C VAL A 28 2.87 8.93 5.37
N ASN A 29 2.90 9.55 6.55
CA ASN A 29 3.39 8.88 7.76
C ASN A 29 2.48 7.71 8.13
N PHE A 30 3.00 6.50 8.02
CA PHE A 30 2.31 5.28 8.42
C PHE A 30 3.31 4.23 8.91
N ASN A 31 3.22 3.94 10.21
CA ASN A 31 4.07 2.99 10.93
C ASN A 31 3.27 1.78 11.47
N GLY A 32 2.02 1.61 11.03
CA GLY A 32 1.18 0.47 11.42
C GLY A 32 1.54 -0.79 10.63
N ARG A 33 0.82 -1.88 10.91
CA ARG A 33 0.89 -3.09 10.09
C ARG A 33 0.27 -2.81 8.72
N ASP A 34 1.01 -3.14 7.67
CA ASP A 34 0.53 -3.05 6.30
C ASP A 34 -0.55 -4.10 6.05
N CYS A 35 -1.72 -3.65 5.60
CA CYS A 35 -2.89 -4.47 5.30
C CYS A 35 -3.82 -3.61 4.45
N PHE A 36 -3.39 -3.32 3.21
CA PHE A 36 -4.09 -2.35 2.38
C PHE A 36 -4.95 -3.01 1.31
N GLU A 37 -6.10 -2.42 1.02
CA GLU A 37 -6.84 -2.67 -0.21
C GLU A 37 -6.33 -1.76 -1.33
N VAL A 38 -6.36 -2.26 -2.57
CA VAL A 38 -6.08 -1.45 -3.76
C VAL A 38 -7.37 -0.81 -4.25
N GLU A 39 -7.40 0.52 -4.35
CA GLU A 39 -8.54 1.28 -4.88
C GLU A 39 -8.38 1.66 -6.35
N ASP A 40 -7.16 1.96 -6.79
CA ASP A 40 -6.89 2.52 -8.12
C ASP A 40 -5.45 2.19 -8.57
N MET A 41 -5.17 2.34 -9.86
CA MET A 41 -3.87 2.06 -10.44
C MET A 41 -3.53 3.05 -11.55
N LYS A 42 -2.30 3.59 -11.51
CA LYS A 42 -1.77 4.53 -12.50
C LYS A 42 -0.32 4.17 -12.84
N GLY A 43 -0.15 3.41 -13.93
CA GLY A 43 1.15 2.92 -14.35
C GLY A 43 1.79 2.03 -13.29
N ASP A 44 2.96 2.40 -12.80
CA ASP A 44 3.69 1.64 -11.77
C ASP A 44 3.19 1.91 -10.34
N TRP A 45 2.13 2.71 -10.18
CA TRP A 45 1.59 3.10 -8.88
C TRP A 45 0.23 2.48 -8.62
N ILE A 46 0.04 2.00 -7.40
CA ILE A 46 -1.25 1.57 -6.87
C ILE A 46 -1.68 2.50 -5.76
N LYS A 47 -2.93 2.96 -5.80
CA LYS A 47 -3.54 3.68 -4.70
C LYS A 47 -4.07 2.66 -3.71
N VAL A 48 -3.67 2.81 -2.45
CA VAL A 48 -3.98 1.88 -1.39
C VAL A 48 -4.70 2.58 -0.25
N VAL A 49 -5.61 1.85 0.40
CA VAL A 49 -6.37 2.31 1.57
C VAL A 49 -6.27 1.28 2.69
N LEU A 50 -6.04 1.76 3.91
CA LEU A 50 -6.09 0.94 5.10
C LEU A 50 -7.54 0.78 5.55
N GLN A 51 -8.00 -0.46 5.62
CA GLN A 51 -9.36 -0.77 6.04
C GLN A 51 -9.44 -1.15 7.52
N ASN A 52 -10.63 -0.96 8.10
CA ASN A 52 -10.90 -1.23 9.51
C ASN A 52 -10.84 -2.71 9.91
N HIS A 53 -10.95 -3.64 8.95
CA HIS A 53 -10.90 -5.08 9.23
C HIS A 53 -9.47 -5.60 9.45
N CYS A 54 -8.45 -4.76 9.21
CA CYS A 54 -7.10 -5.03 9.66
C CYS A 54 -7.06 -4.76 11.17
N SER A 55 -6.96 -5.81 11.97
CA SER A 55 -7.18 -5.84 13.44
C SER A 55 -6.42 -4.79 14.26
N ASP A 56 -5.39 -4.16 13.69
CA ASP A 56 -4.51 -3.18 14.34
C ASP A 56 -4.56 -1.78 13.66
N ALA A 57 -5.53 -1.53 12.77
CA ALA A 57 -5.61 -0.27 12.05
C ALA A 57 -5.89 0.90 13.03
N PRO A 58 -5.11 2.00 12.99
CA PRO A 58 -5.46 3.21 13.72
C PRO A 58 -6.87 3.66 13.35
N LYS A 59 -7.59 4.31 14.28
CA LYS A 59 -8.95 4.89 14.06
C LYS A 59 -9.05 5.86 12.86
N GLN A 60 -7.94 6.13 12.19
CA GLN A 60 -7.82 7.07 11.09
C GLN A 60 -7.58 6.30 9.80
N SER A 61 -8.44 6.51 8.81
CA SER A 61 -8.28 5.96 7.46
C SER A 61 -6.98 6.49 6.84
N VAL A 62 -6.01 5.61 6.61
CA VAL A 62 -4.76 5.94 5.93
C VAL A 62 -4.89 5.57 4.46
N SER A 63 -4.54 6.48 3.56
CA SER A 63 -4.49 6.19 2.13
C SER A 63 -3.28 6.87 1.47
N GLY A 64 -2.86 6.32 0.33
CA GLY A 64 -1.77 6.89 -0.46
C GLY A 64 -1.41 6.00 -1.63
N TRP A 65 -0.23 6.21 -2.19
CA TRP A 65 0.28 5.55 -3.38
C TRP A 65 1.57 4.79 -3.09
N LEU A 66 1.65 3.56 -3.57
CA LEU A 66 2.84 2.71 -3.54
C LEU A 66 3.27 2.37 -4.96
N ARG A 67 4.58 2.23 -5.20
CA ARG A 67 5.03 1.54 -6.42
C ARG A 67 4.83 0.03 -6.22
N TRP A 68 4.25 -0.66 -7.19
CA TRP A 68 4.09 -2.12 -7.11
C TRP A 68 5.31 -2.87 -7.64
N ARG A 69 6.16 -2.23 -8.45
CA ARG A 69 7.44 -2.76 -8.95
C ARG A 69 8.55 -1.70 -9.00
N ASP A 70 9.79 -2.16 -9.01
CA ASP A 70 10.97 -1.33 -9.30
C ASP A 70 11.27 -1.25 -10.80
N GLU A 71 12.35 -0.53 -11.14
CA GLU A 71 12.82 -0.33 -12.52
C GLU A 71 13.28 -1.64 -13.20
N ASN A 72 13.65 -2.64 -12.40
CA ASN A 72 14.06 -3.97 -12.88
C ASN A 72 12.86 -4.95 -13.00
N GLY A 73 11.66 -4.50 -12.63
CA GLY A 73 10.44 -5.33 -12.65
C GLY A 73 10.23 -6.19 -11.39
N CYS A 74 11.06 -6.03 -10.36
CA CYS A 74 10.89 -6.76 -9.09
C CYS A 74 9.72 -6.17 -8.30
N LEU A 75 8.88 -7.04 -7.72
CA LEU A 75 7.77 -6.61 -6.87
C LEU A 75 8.27 -5.94 -5.59
N LEU A 76 7.78 -4.73 -5.33
CA LEU A 76 8.03 -3.95 -4.11
C LEU A 76 6.95 -4.15 -3.04
N VAL A 77 5.92 -4.93 -3.37
CA VAL A 77 4.80 -5.25 -2.51
C VAL A 77 4.62 -6.77 -2.37
N GLU A 78 3.96 -7.17 -1.29
CA GLU A 78 3.49 -8.52 -1.04
C GLU A 78 1.97 -8.55 -1.18
N ILE A 79 1.44 -9.68 -1.66
CA ILE A 79 0.01 -9.92 -1.82
C ILE A 79 -0.35 -11.10 -0.92
N PHE A 80 -1.32 -10.92 -0.04
CA PHE A 80 -1.72 -11.95 0.93
C PHE A 80 -3.24 -11.91 1.13
N PRO A 81 -3.89 -13.04 1.48
CA PRO A 81 -5.32 -13.03 1.80
C PRO A 81 -5.58 -12.14 3.02
N PHE A 82 -6.76 -11.50 3.09
CA PHE A 82 -7.19 -10.88 4.34
C PHE A 82 -7.26 -11.94 5.44
N ALA A 83 -6.62 -11.65 6.57
CA ALA A 83 -6.65 -12.46 7.77
C ALA A 83 -7.92 -12.21 8.59
#